data_AF-A0A7S3GXC5-F1
#
_entry.id   AF-A0A7S3GXC5-F1
#
_cell.length_a   1.000
_cell.length_b   1.000
_cell.length_c   1.000
_cell.angle_alpha   90.00
_cell.angle_beta   90.00
_cell.angle_gamma   90.00
#
_symmetry.space_group_name_H-M   'P 1'
#
loop_
_entity.id
_entity.type
_entity.pdbx_description
1 polymer ?
#
loop_
_entity_poly.entity_id
_entity_poly.type
_entity_poly.pdbx_seq_one_letter_code
_entity_poly.pdbx_strand_id
1 'polypeptide(L)'
;KKCNALLETLTNMTDSNGTLLVRADLVERITKVWNEIVAAFNQPTHRGEHVDKIFQVLQGKMKGLSQLHVFSLPTADLNYFQVDIFSNLQVLRLDMCPPSTIKGIYSMRNALQSLVVTNSGITTLSKSLAPFKKKILHQLSPMIFPGEVFTIPPQYLWSNLTTLKLSNCGITKIDESLHFFPSIEYLDLSHNTITHVIHLQDCIDLKFLNLSHNRIRVLSNLERVIGSVTMLNL
;
A
#
# COMPACT_ATOMS: atom_id res chain seq x y z
N LYS A 1 27.06 -12.79 -12.54
CA LYS A 1 27.39 -11.36 -12.26
C LYS A 1 26.16 -10.58 -11.79
N LYS A 2 25.11 -10.37 -12.61
CA LYS A 2 23.89 -9.65 -12.19
C LYS A 2 23.22 -10.23 -10.92
N CYS A 3 23.09 -11.56 -10.83
CA CYS A 3 22.50 -12.19 -9.64
C CYS A 3 23.29 -11.89 -8.34
N ASN A 4 24.62 -11.99 -8.38
CA ASN A 4 25.46 -11.69 -7.21
C ASN A 4 25.38 -10.22 -6.80
N ALA A 5 25.46 -9.30 -7.76
CA ALA A 5 25.37 -7.87 -7.48
C ALA A 5 24.02 -7.50 -6.85
N LEU A 6 22.92 -8.07 -7.36
CA LEU A 6 21.59 -7.84 -6.79
C LEU A 6 21.45 -8.48 -5.40
N LEU A 7 21.96 -9.70 -5.22
CA LEU A 7 21.94 -10.39 -3.92
C LEU A 7 22.71 -9.61 -2.86
N GLU A 8 23.90 -9.10 -3.19
CA GLU A 8 24.72 -8.28 -2.32
C GLU A 8 24.01 -6.97 -1.96
N THR A 9 23.44 -6.27 -2.95
CA THR A 9 22.66 -5.05 -2.74
C THR A 9 21.50 -5.29 -1.77
N LEU A 10 20.69 -6.33 -2.02
CA LEU A 10 19.58 -6.69 -1.15
C LEU A 10 20.06 -7.08 0.25
N THR A 11 21.16 -7.82 0.36
CA THR A 11 21.71 -8.25 1.66
C THR A 11 22.16 -7.06 2.49
N ASN A 12 22.80 -6.07 1.88
CA ASN A 12 23.28 -4.87 2.57
C ASN A 12 22.15 -3.93 3.00
N MET A 13 21.00 -3.97 2.32
CA MET A 13 19.87 -3.07 2.55
C MET A 13 18.69 -3.70 3.31
N THR A 14 18.74 -5.01 3.55
CA THR A 14 17.70 -5.73 4.31
C THR A 14 18.14 -5.88 5.76
N ASP A 15 17.29 -5.43 6.69
CA ASP A 15 17.54 -5.64 8.12
C ASP A 15 17.28 -7.09 8.57
N SER A 16 17.50 -7.37 9.86
CA SER A 16 17.25 -8.69 10.47
C SER A 16 15.77 -9.11 10.47
N ASN A 17 14.86 -8.16 10.30
CA ASN A 17 13.41 -8.37 10.33
C ASN A 17 12.81 -8.60 8.93
N GLY A 18 13.65 -8.60 7.89
CA GLY A 18 13.20 -8.73 6.50
C GLY A 18 12.66 -7.43 5.91
N THR A 19 13.04 -6.28 6.49
CA THR A 19 12.71 -4.95 5.97
C THR A 19 13.75 -4.48 4.97
N LEU A 20 13.32 -4.24 3.73
CA LEU A 20 14.13 -3.57 2.73
C LEU A 20 13.90 -2.06 2.81
N LEU A 21 14.90 -1.30 3.26
CA LEU A 21 14.88 0.17 3.24
C LEU A 21 15.62 0.68 2.00
N VAL A 22 14.92 1.44 1.16
CA VAL A 22 15.43 1.72 -0.19
C VAL A 22 14.84 3.01 -0.79
N ARG A 23 15.65 3.72 -1.57
CA ARG A 23 15.21 4.89 -2.33
C ARG A 23 14.43 4.47 -3.58
N ALA A 24 13.39 5.21 -3.97
CA ALA A 24 12.48 4.83 -5.06
C ALA A 24 13.18 4.51 -6.41
N ASP A 25 14.20 5.28 -6.79
CA ASP A 25 15.01 5.04 -8.00
C ASP A 25 15.80 3.73 -7.95
N LEU A 26 16.22 3.31 -6.75
CA LEU A 26 16.92 2.06 -6.53
C LEU A 26 15.93 0.87 -6.54
N VAL A 27 14.70 1.04 -6.05
CA VAL A 27 13.64 0.04 -6.22
C VAL A 27 13.38 -0.21 -7.69
N GLU A 28 13.24 0.85 -8.48
CA GLU A 28 13.05 0.74 -9.94
C GLU A 28 14.19 -0.05 -10.59
N ARG A 29 15.45 0.23 -10.22
CA ARG A 29 16.61 -0.52 -10.71
C ARG A 29 16.57 -1.99 -10.27
N ILE A 30 16.26 -2.26 -9.01
CA ILE A 30 16.11 -3.62 -8.46
C ILE A 30 15.05 -4.40 -9.26
N THR A 31 13.87 -3.81 -9.45
CA THR A 31 12.79 -4.39 -10.26
C THR A 31 13.24 -4.70 -11.67
N LYS A 32 13.91 -3.75 -12.33
CA LYS A 32 14.38 -3.92 -13.71
C LYS A 32 15.39 -5.06 -13.81
N VAL A 33 16.40 -5.08 -12.94
CA VAL A 33 17.43 -6.14 -12.91
C VAL A 33 16.80 -7.49 -12.59
N TRP A 34 15.86 -7.55 -11.65
CA TRP A 34 15.12 -8.76 -11.32
C TRP A 34 14.37 -9.32 -12.54
N ASN A 35 13.61 -8.49 -13.23
CA ASN A 35 12.85 -8.90 -14.41
C ASN A 35 13.77 -9.38 -15.55
N GLU A 36 14.91 -8.72 -15.76
CA GLU A 36 15.94 -9.17 -16.72
C GLU A 36 16.52 -10.54 -16.33
N ILE A 37 16.80 -10.77 -15.05
CA ILE A 37 17.27 -12.07 -14.54
C ILE A 37 16.19 -13.12 -14.78
N VAL A 38 14.94 -12.90 -14.35
CA VAL A 38 13.84 -13.87 -14.52
C VAL A 38 13.62 -14.19 -16.00
N ALA A 39 13.62 -13.19 -16.88
CA ALA A 39 13.48 -13.39 -18.33
C ALA A 39 14.62 -14.24 -18.91
N ALA A 40 15.86 -13.95 -18.52
CA ALA A 40 17.00 -14.78 -18.91
C ALA A 40 16.85 -16.21 -18.36
N PHE A 41 16.29 -16.37 -17.16
CA PHE A 41 16.09 -17.66 -16.53
C PHE A 41 14.97 -18.51 -17.16
N ASN A 42 14.05 -17.90 -17.90
CA ASN A 42 12.99 -18.60 -18.63
C ASN A 42 13.40 -19.10 -20.02
N GLN A 43 14.56 -18.66 -20.56
CA GLN A 43 15.02 -19.08 -21.89
C GLN A 43 15.74 -20.44 -21.83
N PRO A 44 15.47 -21.39 -22.74
CA PRO A 44 16.14 -22.69 -22.78
C PRO A 44 17.61 -22.51 -23.20
N THR A 45 18.48 -22.31 -22.22
CA THR A 45 19.92 -22.08 -22.40
C THR A 45 20.65 -23.04 -21.47
N HIS A 46 21.76 -23.64 -21.94
CA HIS A 46 22.63 -24.43 -21.07
C HIS A 46 23.29 -23.51 -20.04
N ARG A 47 22.85 -23.62 -18.77
CA ARG A 47 23.42 -22.91 -17.63
C ARG A 47 24.14 -23.92 -16.73
N GLY A 48 25.22 -23.48 -16.10
CA GLY A 48 25.92 -24.31 -15.11
C GLY A 48 25.19 -24.33 -13.77
N GLU A 49 25.23 -25.46 -13.06
CA GLU A 49 24.55 -25.64 -11.76
C GLU A 49 24.84 -24.54 -10.73
N HIS A 50 26.03 -23.95 -10.77
CA HIS A 50 26.41 -22.85 -9.88
C HIS A 50 25.51 -21.61 -10.05
N VAL A 51 25.11 -21.31 -11.30
CA VAL A 51 24.25 -20.17 -11.62
C VAL A 51 22.83 -20.40 -11.11
N ASP A 52 22.33 -21.63 -11.20
CA ASP A 52 21.02 -22.01 -10.67
C ASP A 52 21.00 -21.94 -9.14
N LYS A 53 22.06 -22.42 -8.47
CA LYS A 53 22.20 -22.30 -7.01
C LYS A 53 22.13 -20.84 -6.54
N ILE A 54 22.87 -19.94 -7.19
CA ILE A 54 22.83 -18.49 -6.86
C ILE A 54 21.43 -17.93 -7.07
N PHE A 55 20.75 -18.29 -8.16
CA PHE A 55 19.41 -17.80 -8.43
C PHE A 55 18.39 -18.29 -7.41
N GLN A 56 18.49 -19.54 -6.96
CA GLN A 56 17.66 -20.06 -5.87
C GLN A 56 17.86 -19.28 -4.56
N VAL A 57 19.11 -18.95 -4.22
CA VAL A 57 19.41 -18.11 -3.04
C VAL A 57 18.80 -16.72 -3.19
N LEU A 58 18.93 -16.10 -4.36
CA LEU A 58 18.34 -14.79 -4.65
C LEU A 58 16.81 -14.83 -4.60
N GLN A 59 16.18 -15.86 -5.16
CA GLN A 59 14.73 -16.07 -5.08
C GLN A 59 14.28 -16.23 -3.62
N GLY A 60 15.03 -16.99 -2.82
CA GLY A 60 14.81 -17.13 -1.39
C GLY A 60 14.87 -15.78 -0.68
N LYS A 61 15.88 -14.95 -0.98
CA LYS A 61 16.01 -13.61 -0.40
C LYS A 61 14.83 -12.70 -0.78
N MET A 62 14.43 -12.68 -2.05
CA MET A 62 13.27 -11.89 -2.51
C MET A 62 11.96 -12.32 -1.85
N LYS A 63 11.74 -13.64 -1.69
CA LYS A 63 10.59 -14.20 -0.98
C LYS A 63 10.65 -13.97 0.54
N GLY A 64 11.85 -13.80 1.10
CA GLY A 64 12.04 -13.54 2.53
C GLY A 64 11.73 -12.09 2.94
N LEU A 65 11.53 -11.18 1.98
CA LEU A 65 11.17 -9.80 2.26
C LEU A 65 9.70 -9.68 2.66
N SER A 66 9.48 -9.37 3.94
CA SER A 66 8.16 -9.18 4.53
C SER A 66 7.79 -7.70 4.62
N GLN A 67 8.78 -6.80 4.65
CA GLN A 67 8.55 -5.36 4.75
C GLN A 67 9.37 -4.59 3.71
N LEU A 68 8.77 -3.55 3.16
CA LEU A 68 9.37 -2.68 2.16
C LEU A 68 9.13 -1.24 2.58
N HIS A 69 10.20 -0.50 2.79
CA HIS A 69 10.16 0.91 3.06
C HIS A 69 10.83 1.65 1.91
N VAL A 70 10.00 2.32 1.12
CA VAL A 70 10.45 3.15 -0.01
C VAL A 70 10.34 4.61 0.38
N PHE A 71 11.42 5.36 0.16
CA PHE A 71 11.41 6.81 0.30
C PHE A 71 11.90 7.48 -0.97
N SER A 72 11.39 8.68 -1.25
CA SER A 72 11.91 9.53 -2.32
C SER A 72 12.48 10.82 -1.74
N LEU A 73 13.45 11.41 -2.44
CA LEU A 73 13.83 12.79 -2.19
C LEU A 73 12.81 13.72 -2.87
N PRO A 74 12.63 14.96 -2.39
CA PRO A 74 11.83 15.97 -3.08
C PRO A 74 12.55 16.41 -4.36
N THR A 75 12.39 15.61 -5.41
CA THR A 75 12.91 15.84 -6.76
C THR A 75 11.76 16.00 -7.74
N ALA A 76 12.02 16.66 -8.88
CA ALA A 76 11.01 16.78 -9.93
C ALA A 76 10.67 15.43 -10.59
N ASP A 77 11.58 14.46 -10.54
CA ASP A 77 11.42 13.16 -11.20
C ASP A 77 10.64 12.16 -10.36
N LEU A 78 9.59 11.58 -10.95
CA LEU A 78 8.81 10.48 -10.39
C LEU A 78 9.39 9.14 -10.84
N ASN A 79 9.84 8.33 -9.87
CA ASN A 79 10.33 6.97 -10.14
C ASN A 79 9.19 5.97 -10.00
N TYR A 80 8.90 5.22 -11.06
CA TYR A 80 7.84 4.22 -11.07
C TYR A 80 8.42 2.85 -10.78
N PHE A 81 7.91 2.16 -9.76
CA PHE A 81 8.44 0.87 -9.34
C PHE A 81 7.34 -0.16 -9.14
N GLN A 82 7.73 -1.43 -9.30
CA GLN A 82 6.86 -2.58 -9.21
C GLN A 82 6.99 -3.23 -7.84
N VAL A 83 5.87 -3.57 -7.21
CA VAL A 83 5.86 -4.20 -5.87
C VAL A 83 5.41 -5.65 -5.88
N ASP A 84 4.75 -6.14 -6.93
CA ASP A 84 4.29 -7.53 -7.03
C ASP A 84 5.43 -8.55 -7.20
N ILE A 85 6.66 -8.08 -7.39
CA ILE A 85 7.87 -8.93 -7.32
C ILE A 85 8.16 -9.41 -5.88
N PHE A 86 7.64 -8.71 -4.87
CA PHE A 86 7.81 -9.03 -3.45
C PHE A 86 6.60 -9.82 -2.96
N SER A 87 6.55 -11.11 -3.30
CA SER A 87 5.35 -11.94 -3.15
C SER A 87 4.84 -12.15 -1.72
N ASN A 88 5.70 -11.97 -0.70
CA ASN A 88 5.38 -12.19 0.71
C ASN A 88 5.30 -10.88 1.52
N LEU A 89 5.18 -9.75 0.83
CA LEU A 89 5.18 -8.45 1.47
C LEU A 89 3.90 -8.25 2.31
N GLN A 90 4.08 -8.02 3.61
CA GLN A 90 3.02 -7.78 4.58
C GLN A 90 2.94 -6.30 4.97
N VAL A 91 4.07 -5.58 4.91
CA VAL A 91 4.14 -4.17 5.29
C VAL A 91 4.75 -3.35 4.16
N LEU A 92 4.03 -2.34 3.70
CA LEU A 92 4.50 -1.38 2.70
C LEU A 92 4.49 0.01 3.33
N ARG A 93 5.67 0.63 3.41
CA ARG A 93 5.86 2.01 3.85
C ARG A 93 6.37 2.85 2.69
N LEU A 94 5.73 3.99 2.49
CA LEU A 94 5.95 4.88 1.36
C LEU A 94 6.11 6.30 1.90
N ASP A 95 7.29 6.86 1.76
CA ASP A 95 7.57 8.24 2.17
C ASP A 95 7.92 9.10 0.97
N MET A 96 7.21 10.22 0.81
CA MET A 96 7.34 11.11 -0.35
C MET A 96 7.14 10.37 -1.70
N CYS A 97 6.38 9.27 -1.67
CA CYS A 97 6.13 8.41 -2.82
C CYS A 97 4.63 8.40 -3.12
N PRO A 98 4.16 9.15 -4.14
CA PRO A 98 2.76 9.11 -4.55
C PRO A 98 2.36 7.68 -4.94
N PRO A 99 1.26 7.10 -4.41
CA PRO A 99 0.86 5.74 -4.75
C PRO A 99 0.60 5.50 -6.25
N SER A 100 0.38 6.56 -7.03
CA SER A 100 0.30 6.50 -8.49
C SER A 100 1.59 6.02 -9.17
N THR A 101 2.74 6.09 -8.49
CA THR A 101 4.01 5.58 -9.01
C THR A 101 4.16 4.06 -8.86
N ILE A 102 3.25 3.42 -8.12
CA ILE A 102 3.37 2.01 -7.73
C ILE A 102 2.62 1.13 -8.73
N LYS A 103 3.36 0.21 -9.34
CA LYS A 103 2.82 -0.81 -10.24
C LYS A 103 2.60 -2.12 -9.46
N GLY A 104 1.47 -2.77 -9.71
CA GLY A 104 1.16 -4.07 -9.10
C GLY A 104 0.65 -4.05 -7.66
N ILE A 105 0.36 -2.86 -7.09
CA ILE A 105 -0.10 -2.74 -5.70
C ILE A 105 -1.38 -3.56 -5.40
N TYR A 106 -2.26 -3.71 -6.40
CA TYR A 106 -3.51 -4.47 -6.26
C TYR A 106 -3.31 -5.98 -6.13
N SER A 107 -2.19 -6.52 -6.60
CA SER A 107 -1.84 -7.92 -6.42
C SER A 107 -1.60 -8.27 -4.94
N MET A 108 -1.33 -7.25 -4.11
CA MET A 108 -1.03 -7.39 -2.69
C MET A 108 -2.27 -7.37 -1.78
N ARG A 109 -3.49 -7.19 -2.33
CA ARG A 109 -4.74 -7.04 -1.56
C ARG A 109 -4.99 -8.15 -0.53
N ASN A 110 -4.58 -9.37 -0.87
CA ASN A 110 -4.77 -10.56 -0.04
C ASN A 110 -3.58 -10.86 0.88
N ALA A 111 -2.49 -10.07 0.83
CA ALA A 111 -1.27 -10.34 1.61
C ALA A 111 -0.88 -9.18 2.52
N LEU A 112 -1.16 -7.94 2.09
CA LEU A 112 -0.74 -6.74 2.81
C LEU A 112 -1.57 -6.55 4.07
N GLN A 113 -0.89 -6.40 5.20
CA GLN A 113 -1.48 -6.17 6.52
C GLN A 113 -1.36 -4.71 6.96
N SER A 114 -0.27 -4.05 6.56
CA SER A 114 -0.02 -2.66 6.91
C SER A 114 0.43 -1.85 5.70
N LEU A 115 -0.27 -0.74 5.46
CA LEU A 115 0.09 0.26 4.48
C LEU A 115 0.30 1.60 5.18
N VAL A 116 1.50 2.15 5.03
CA VAL A 116 1.86 3.46 5.55
C VAL A 116 2.27 4.33 4.39
N VAL A 117 1.63 5.48 4.24
CA VAL A 117 1.99 6.50 3.26
C VAL A 117 2.12 7.84 3.96
N THR A 118 3.26 8.49 3.77
CA THR A 118 3.58 9.78 4.36
C THR A 118 4.07 10.74 3.28
N ASN A 119 3.70 12.01 3.38
CA ASN A 119 4.24 13.09 2.53
C ASN A 119 4.00 12.90 1.02
N SER A 120 2.95 12.18 0.62
CA SER A 120 2.76 11.72 -0.78
C SER A 120 1.77 12.53 -1.63
N GLY A 121 1.22 13.63 -1.11
CA GLY A 121 0.32 14.52 -1.88
C GLY A 121 -0.98 13.85 -2.37
N ILE A 122 -1.47 12.83 -1.68
CA ILE A 122 -2.74 12.14 -1.97
C ILE A 122 -3.92 13.04 -1.57
N THR A 123 -4.62 13.59 -2.56
CA THR A 123 -5.80 14.43 -2.30
C THR A 123 -7.05 13.63 -1.93
N THR A 124 -7.16 12.38 -2.37
CA THR A 124 -8.32 11.49 -2.11
C THR A 124 -7.87 10.05 -1.94
N LEU A 125 -8.44 9.35 -0.95
CA LEU A 125 -8.15 7.95 -0.66
C LEU A 125 -8.38 7.04 -1.88
N SER A 126 -9.45 7.32 -2.63
CA SER A 126 -9.74 6.68 -3.92
C SER A 126 -8.54 6.66 -4.87
N LYS A 127 -7.79 7.78 -5.00
CA LYS A 127 -6.66 7.91 -5.95
C LYS A 127 -5.50 6.94 -5.69
N SER A 128 -5.43 6.36 -4.51
CA SER A 128 -4.27 5.58 -4.09
C SER A 128 -4.48 4.07 -4.11
N LEU A 129 -5.71 3.59 -3.86
CA LEU A 129 -5.95 2.17 -3.55
C LEU A 129 -7.22 1.59 -4.19
N ALA A 130 -8.08 2.43 -4.76
CA ALA A 130 -9.25 1.96 -5.51
C ALA A 130 -8.84 1.52 -6.93
N PRO A 131 -9.30 0.35 -7.42
CA PRO A 131 -8.99 -0.08 -8.77
C PRO A 131 -9.75 0.82 -9.76
N PHE A 132 -9.07 1.80 -10.33
CA PHE A 132 -9.69 2.75 -11.27
C PHE A 132 -10.03 2.09 -12.62
N LYS A 133 -11.16 1.39 -12.64
CA LYS A 133 -12.07 1.52 -13.77
C LYS A 133 -13.23 2.38 -13.29
N LYS A 134 -13.38 3.59 -13.87
CA LYS A 134 -14.51 4.51 -13.60
C LYS A 134 -15.88 3.78 -13.57
N LYS A 135 -16.01 2.69 -14.32
CA LYS A 135 -17.18 1.81 -14.34
C LYS A 135 -17.59 1.25 -12.96
N ILE A 136 -16.64 0.93 -12.07
CA ILE A 136 -16.95 0.45 -10.70
C ILE A 136 -17.32 1.63 -9.80
N LEU A 137 -16.66 2.78 -9.97
CA LEU A 137 -16.98 4.01 -9.22
C LEU A 137 -18.37 4.57 -9.53
N HIS A 138 -18.87 4.42 -10.76
CA HIS A 138 -20.26 4.77 -11.08
C HIS A 138 -21.29 3.82 -10.44
N GLN A 139 -20.88 2.61 -10.03
CA GLN A 139 -21.73 1.71 -9.24
C GLN A 139 -21.64 2.02 -7.75
N LEU A 140 -20.49 2.52 -7.29
CA LEU A 140 -20.27 3.13 -5.97
C LEU A 140 -20.89 4.53 -5.93
N SER A 141 -22.20 4.63 -6.15
CA SER A 141 -22.90 5.91 -6.12
C SER A 141 -22.80 6.58 -4.73
N PRO A 142 -22.73 7.91 -4.66
CA PRO A 142 -22.76 8.64 -3.40
C PRO A 142 -24.04 8.30 -2.64
N MET A 143 -23.90 7.59 -1.53
CA MET A 143 -25.04 7.06 -0.78
C MET A 143 -25.91 8.18 -0.20
N ILE A 144 -27.03 8.41 -0.86
CA ILE A 144 -28.35 8.60 -0.24
C ILE A 144 -29.37 7.83 -1.09
N PHE A 145 -29.56 6.53 -0.87
CA PHE A 145 -30.85 5.86 -1.13
C PHE A 145 -31.00 4.63 -0.21
N PRO A 146 -32.11 4.50 0.53
CA PRO A 146 -32.44 3.30 1.29
C PRO A 146 -33.03 2.26 0.33
N GLY A 147 -32.33 1.14 0.08
CA GLY A 147 -32.93 0.03 -0.67
C GLY A 147 -31.98 -1.05 -1.18
N GLU A 148 -30.74 -0.74 -1.53
CA GLU A 148 -29.77 -1.74 -2.02
C GLU A 148 -28.47 -1.67 -1.22
N VAL A 149 -28.12 -2.76 -0.55
CA VAL A 149 -26.84 -2.91 0.16
C VAL A 149 -25.77 -3.11 -0.90
N PHE A 150 -25.13 -2.03 -1.34
CA PHE A 150 -24.00 -2.10 -2.26
C PHE A 150 -22.88 -2.92 -1.63
N THR A 151 -22.63 -4.12 -2.17
CA THR A 151 -21.58 -5.02 -1.67
C THR A 151 -20.41 -5.02 -2.64
N ILE A 152 -19.22 -4.61 -2.17
CA ILE A 152 -18.00 -4.68 -2.98
C ILE A 152 -17.64 -6.15 -3.23
N PRO A 153 -17.40 -6.57 -4.49
CA PRO A 153 -17.00 -7.93 -4.77
C PRO A 153 -15.71 -8.30 -4.03
N PRO A 154 -15.61 -9.50 -3.39
CA PRO A 154 -14.49 -9.87 -2.53
C PRO A 154 -13.09 -9.72 -3.14
N GLN A 155 -12.96 -9.90 -4.46
CA GLN A 155 -11.70 -9.75 -5.18
C GLN A 155 -11.14 -8.32 -5.20
N TYR A 156 -11.97 -7.33 -4.86
CA TYR A 156 -11.55 -5.94 -4.73
C TYR A 156 -11.35 -5.52 -3.27
N LEU A 157 -11.65 -6.37 -2.30
CA LEU A 157 -11.44 -6.06 -0.89
C LEU A 157 -9.96 -6.20 -0.51
N TRP A 158 -9.52 -5.36 0.41
CA TRP A 158 -8.25 -5.48 1.12
C TRP A 158 -8.47 -6.25 2.42
N SER A 159 -8.91 -7.51 2.31
CA SER A 159 -9.46 -8.29 3.43
C SER A 159 -8.48 -8.51 4.59
N ASN A 160 -7.18 -8.38 4.34
CA ASN A 160 -6.13 -8.59 5.34
C ASN A 160 -5.51 -7.28 5.85
N LEU A 161 -5.90 -6.12 5.30
CA LEU A 161 -5.32 -4.84 5.68
C LEU A 161 -5.95 -4.34 6.98
N THR A 162 -5.22 -4.43 8.08
CA THR A 162 -5.66 -4.01 9.41
C THR A 162 -5.15 -2.63 9.78
N THR A 163 -4.03 -2.19 9.19
CA THR A 163 -3.41 -0.90 9.48
C THR A 163 -3.29 -0.05 8.21
N LEU A 164 -3.94 1.11 8.22
CA LEU A 164 -3.82 2.13 7.17
C LEU A 164 -3.40 3.46 7.79
N LYS A 165 -2.20 3.93 7.44
CA LYS A 165 -1.71 5.25 7.86
C LYS A 165 -1.45 6.10 6.64
N LEU A 166 -2.09 7.25 6.55
CA LEU A 166 -2.00 8.20 5.44
C LEU A 166 -1.81 9.60 6.00
N SER A 167 -0.68 9.82 6.69
CA SER A 167 -0.39 11.07 7.38
C SER A 167 0.30 12.07 6.45
N ASN A 168 0.03 13.37 6.62
CA ASN A 168 0.61 14.44 5.81
C ASN A 168 0.48 14.22 4.29
N CYS A 169 -0.69 13.75 3.87
CA CYS A 169 -0.95 13.40 2.47
C CYS A 169 -1.74 14.50 1.74
N GLY A 170 -2.32 15.47 2.45
CA GLY A 170 -3.17 16.49 1.84
C GLY A 170 -4.59 16.00 1.53
N ILE A 171 -5.05 14.97 2.24
CA ILE A 171 -6.41 14.44 2.12
C ILE A 171 -7.39 15.52 2.59
N THR A 172 -8.43 15.79 1.79
CA THR A 172 -9.43 16.84 2.09
C THR A 172 -10.76 16.27 2.58
N LYS A 173 -11.02 15.00 2.27
CA LYS A 173 -12.22 14.27 2.68
C LYS A 173 -11.94 12.78 2.82
N ILE A 174 -12.65 12.15 3.74
CA ILE A 174 -12.81 10.69 3.77
C ILE A 174 -13.89 10.37 2.73
N ASP A 175 -13.56 9.59 1.70
CA ASP A 175 -14.50 9.20 0.65
C ASP A 175 -14.90 7.72 0.81
N GLU A 176 -15.81 7.26 -0.05
CA GLU A 176 -16.35 5.90 -0.10
C GLU A 176 -15.28 4.80 -0.33
N SER A 177 -14.01 5.16 -0.56
CA SER A 177 -12.98 4.13 -0.70
C SER A 177 -12.73 3.33 0.59
N LEU A 178 -13.19 3.81 1.76
CA LEU A 178 -13.11 3.04 3.00
C LEU A 178 -13.87 1.70 2.93
N HIS A 179 -14.90 1.60 2.06
CA HIS A 179 -15.63 0.35 1.82
C HIS A 179 -14.73 -0.78 1.33
N PHE A 180 -13.56 -0.48 0.73
CA PHE A 180 -12.62 -1.50 0.25
C PHE A 180 -11.78 -2.14 1.38
N PHE A 181 -11.85 -1.64 2.61
CA PHE A 181 -11.00 -2.08 3.72
C PHE A 181 -11.84 -2.49 4.94
N PRO A 182 -12.59 -3.60 4.84
CA PRO A 182 -13.55 -4.01 5.87
C PRO A 182 -12.89 -4.36 7.21
N SER A 183 -11.61 -4.78 7.19
CA SER A 183 -10.89 -5.29 8.36
C SER A 183 -9.96 -4.26 9.01
N ILE A 184 -10.11 -2.95 8.72
CA ILE A 184 -9.24 -1.93 9.32
C ILE A 184 -9.50 -1.82 10.81
N GLU A 185 -8.43 -1.98 11.59
CA GLU A 185 -8.42 -1.75 13.04
C GLU A 185 -7.72 -0.45 13.43
N TYR A 186 -6.72 -0.01 12.64
CA TYR A 186 -5.93 1.18 12.89
C TYR A 186 -5.96 2.11 11.67
N LEU A 187 -6.61 3.26 11.81
CA LEU A 187 -6.70 4.29 10.78
C LEU A 187 -6.05 5.59 11.27
N ASP A 188 -4.98 6.00 10.58
CA ASP A 188 -4.32 7.28 10.84
C ASP A 188 -4.43 8.18 9.62
N LEU A 189 -5.17 9.27 9.77
CA LEU A 189 -5.38 10.32 8.79
C LEU A 189 -4.90 11.68 9.35
N SER A 190 -3.96 11.66 10.29
CA SER A 190 -3.42 12.88 10.92
C SER A 190 -2.70 13.79 9.93
N HIS A 191 -2.55 15.07 10.29
CA HIS A 191 -1.83 16.07 9.48
C HIS A 191 -2.38 16.22 8.06
N ASN A 192 -3.70 16.06 7.88
CA ASN A 192 -4.36 16.28 6.60
C ASN A 192 -5.20 17.57 6.65
N THR A 193 -6.10 17.75 5.70
CA THR A 193 -6.99 18.93 5.60
C THR A 193 -8.46 18.53 5.61
N ILE A 194 -8.77 17.41 6.27
CA ILE A 194 -10.12 16.86 6.37
C ILE A 194 -11.00 17.85 7.14
N THR A 195 -12.15 18.18 6.54
CA THR A 195 -13.13 19.10 7.13
C THR A 195 -14.39 18.40 7.64
N HIS A 196 -14.72 17.25 7.03
CA HIS A 196 -15.90 16.46 7.32
C HIS A 196 -15.50 15.00 7.49
N VAL A 197 -15.93 14.39 8.59
CA VAL A 197 -15.76 12.96 8.84
C VAL A 197 -17.06 12.27 8.43
N ILE A 198 -16.99 11.46 7.38
CA ILE A 198 -18.09 10.67 6.79
C ILE A 198 -17.52 9.32 6.30
N HIS A 199 -18.38 8.36 5.96
CA HIS A 199 -18.01 7.04 5.40
C HIS A 199 -17.24 6.09 6.34
N LEU A 200 -17.29 6.32 7.66
CA LEU A 200 -16.70 5.40 8.64
C LEU A 200 -17.58 4.18 8.96
N GLN A 201 -18.84 4.15 8.51
CA GLN A 201 -19.83 3.15 8.93
C GLN A 201 -19.47 1.68 8.65
N ASP A 202 -18.55 1.42 7.70
CA ASP A 202 -18.14 0.06 7.34
C ASP A 202 -16.81 -0.36 7.99
N CYS A 203 -16.15 0.54 8.72
CA CYS A 203 -14.96 0.22 9.51
C CYS A 203 -15.38 -0.34 10.89
N ILE A 204 -16.11 -1.45 10.88
CA ILE A 204 -16.72 -2.05 12.09
C ILE A 204 -15.67 -2.50 13.12
N ASP A 205 -14.50 -2.93 12.64
CA ASP A 205 -13.39 -3.43 13.47
C ASP A 205 -12.43 -2.31 13.93
N LEU A 206 -12.76 -1.05 13.66
CA LEU A 206 -11.89 0.10 13.95
C LEU A 206 -11.70 0.28 15.46
N LYS A 207 -10.46 0.14 15.93
CA LYS A 207 -10.06 0.29 17.35
C LYS A 207 -9.32 1.60 17.60
N PHE A 208 -8.58 2.09 16.61
CA PHE A 208 -7.74 3.29 16.71
C PHE A 208 -8.02 4.23 15.53
N LEU A 209 -8.45 5.45 15.84
CA LEU A 209 -8.68 6.49 14.84
C LEU A 209 -7.90 7.75 15.20
N ASN A 210 -6.92 8.10 14.36
CA ASN A 210 -6.16 9.34 14.50
C ASN A 210 -6.55 10.32 13.39
N LEU A 211 -7.21 11.40 13.78
CA LEU A 211 -7.64 12.53 12.95
C LEU A 211 -6.99 13.84 13.38
N SER A 212 -6.01 13.80 14.31
CA SER A 212 -5.32 14.99 14.80
C SER A 212 -4.69 15.84 13.69
N HIS A 213 -4.56 17.14 13.93
CA HIS A 213 -3.99 18.08 12.95
C HIS A 213 -4.75 18.10 11.61
N ASN A 214 -6.08 18.00 11.65
CA ASN A 214 -6.97 18.26 10.52
C ASN A 214 -7.71 19.60 10.68
N ARG A 215 -8.72 19.86 9.84
CA ARG A 215 -9.57 21.06 9.86
C ARG A 215 -11.03 20.71 10.10
N ILE A 216 -11.27 19.70 10.94
CA ILE A 216 -12.59 19.10 11.14
C ILE A 216 -13.54 20.12 11.74
N ARG A 217 -14.67 20.33 11.08
CA ARG A 217 -15.76 21.19 11.55
C ARG A 217 -17.06 20.42 11.78
N VAL A 218 -17.19 19.26 11.14
CA VAL A 218 -18.39 18.42 11.18
C VAL A 218 -17.97 16.97 11.39
N LEU A 219 -18.60 16.33 12.38
CA LEU A 219 -18.51 14.91 12.67
C LEU A 219 -19.88 14.28 12.40
N SER A 220 -19.99 13.46 11.36
CA SER A 220 -21.23 12.76 10.99
C SER A 220 -20.98 11.25 11.02
N ASN A 221 -21.94 10.47 11.53
CA ASN A 221 -21.85 9.01 11.59
C ASN A 221 -20.69 8.47 12.44
N LEU A 222 -20.05 9.30 13.27
CA LEU A 222 -19.00 8.84 14.18
C LEU A 222 -19.59 7.92 15.26
N GLU A 223 -20.84 8.15 15.65
CA GLU A 223 -21.62 7.32 16.56
C GLU A 223 -21.75 5.86 16.10
N ARG A 224 -21.53 5.58 14.80
CA ARG A 224 -21.56 4.21 14.26
C ARG A 224 -20.29 3.41 14.52
N VAL A 225 -19.17 4.09 14.78
CA VAL A 225 -17.86 3.45 15.06
C VAL A 225 -17.36 3.71 16.47
N ILE A 226 -17.93 4.68 17.19
CA ILE A 226 -17.42 5.06 18.51
C ILE A 226 -17.52 3.93 19.56
N GLY A 227 -18.42 2.97 19.36
CA GLY A 227 -18.54 1.79 20.23
C GLY A 227 -17.39 0.79 20.09
N SER A 228 -16.74 0.71 18.93
CA SER A 228 -15.56 -0.14 18.69
C SER A 228 -14.23 0.60 18.87
N VAL A 229 -14.23 1.92 18.70
CA VAL A 229 -13.02 2.75 18.84
C VAL A 229 -12.61 2.88 20.31
N THR A 230 -11.43 2.36 20.63
CA THR A 230 -10.79 2.45 21.96
C THR A 230 -9.93 3.70 22.13
N MET A 231 -9.43 4.27 21.03
CA MET A 231 -8.59 5.46 21.03
C MET A 231 -8.96 6.35 19.85
N LEU A 232 -9.34 7.59 20.18
CA LEU A 232 -9.71 8.62 19.22
C LEU A 232 -8.90 9.90 19.47
N ASN A 233 -8.13 10.31 18.46
CA ASN A 233 -7.44 11.61 18.46
C ASN A 233 -8.10 12.50 17.40
N LEU A 234 -8.51 13.71 17.76
CA LEU A 234 -9.15 14.69 16.87
C LEU A 234 -8.29 15.94 16.68
#